data_AF-A0AAE2A9K6-F1
#
_entry.id   AF-A0AAE2A9K6-F1
#
_cell.length_a   1.000
_cell.length_b   1.000
_cell.length_c   1.000
_cell.angle_alpha   90.00
_cell.angle_beta   90.00
_cell.angle_gamma   90.00
#
_symmetry.space_group_name_H-M   'P 1'
#
loop_
_entity.id
_entity.type
_entity.pdbx_description
1 polymer ?
#
loop_
_entity_poly.entity_id
_entity_poly.type
_entity_poly.pdbx_seq_one_letter_code
_entity_poly.pdbx_strand_id
1 'polypeptide(L)'
;MSGKYVLGGLFGTAFRQHQHFEGFLTSGVEALSKQAKYKQYLLKIESDLQQSVKLHFKDLTLKPVEQIELYTNPPVGFTKPKKVLDSVFRIKEQQERFTTPLTIFGVLSRKKFAELTDRGAPFKDPTINPEHGELSHRIQLQMLLQMKHDLDIPHDIPMVEHYKPLASSVIEVDPGDRWADVITAWDFLFDRNKVGQDFTNSPFNTVDPLDLTSPENLHEAITKLLKNELPVLSFLIETREQKRLREGFTASTKKYQNVANHIAMKWYGVPLEELPQSERSRIYQMIGNGVILDPNVKLGIGS
;
A
#
# COMPACT_ATOMS: atom_id res chain seq x y z
N MET A 1 -13.00 -9.41 16.31
CA MET A 1 -13.51 -8.25 17.06
C MET A 1 -14.38 -7.44 16.11
N SER A 2 -15.62 -7.12 16.48
CA SER A 2 -16.52 -6.24 15.70
C SER A 2 -16.40 -4.81 16.23
N GLY A 3 -15.70 -3.93 15.51
CA GLY A 3 -15.66 -2.51 15.85
C GLY A 3 -17.03 -1.87 15.65
N LYS A 4 -17.39 -0.90 16.49
CA LYS A 4 -18.57 -0.05 16.29
C LYS A 4 -18.10 1.30 15.74
N TYR A 5 -18.80 1.82 14.75
CA TYR A 5 -18.53 3.15 14.19
C TYR A 5 -19.49 4.17 14.84
N VAL A 6 -18.98 5.36 15.16
CA VAL A 6 -19.81 6.48 15.62
C VAL A 6 -19.52 7.68 14.74
N LEU A 7 -20.51 8.11 13.96
CA LEU A 7 -20.52 9.41 13.28
C LEU A 7 -21.75 10.20 13.74
N GLY A 8 -21.49 11.43 14.21
CA GLY A 8 -22.52 12.35 14.68
C GLY A 8 -23.62 12.55 13.65
N GLY A 9 -24.88 12.36 14.07
CA GLY A 9 -26.01 12.12 13.18
C GLY A 9 -26.46 13.31 12.33
N LEU A 10 -26.94 13.00 11.12
CA LEU A 10 -27.87 13.78 10.31
C LEU A 10 -28.73 12.82 9.45
N PHE A 11 -29.98 13.20 9.18
CA PHE A 11 -31.08 12.37 8.70
C PHE A 11 -30.91 11.75 7.30
N GLY A 12 -31.39 10.50 7.14
CA GLY A 12 -31.81 9.85 5.89
C GLY A 12 -30.71 9.50 4.88
N THR A 13 -30.14 10.49 4.21
CA THR A 13 -29.12 10.31 3.15
C THR A 13 -27.75 10.01 3.72
N ALA A 14 -27.35 10.71 4.80
CA ALA A 14 -26.09 10.44 5.49
C ALA A 14 -26.10 9.04 6.15
N PHE A 15 -27.26 8.59 6.65
CA PHE A 15 -27.43 7.26 7.21
C PHE A 15 -27.27 6.14 6.16
N ARG A 16 -27.85 6.29 4.97
CA ARG A 16 -27.66 5.30 3.88
C ARG A 16 -26.23 5.29 3.37
N GLN A 17 -25.62 6.47 3.19
CA GLN A 17 -24.21 6.58 2.82
C GLN A 17 -23.30 5.90 3.85
N HIS A 18 -23.63 6.01 5.15
CA HIS A 18 -22.93 5.34 6.21
C HIS A 18 -23.04 3.80 6.14
N GLN A 19 -24.25 3.27 5.96
CA GLN A 19 -24.44 1.81 5.81
C GLN A 19 -23.68 1.23 4.61
N HIS A 20 -23.72 1.91 3.46
CA HIS A 20 -22.95 1.48 2.30
C HIS A 20 -21.44 1.57 2.51
N PHE A 21 -20.96 2.53 3.30
CA PHE A 21 -19.55 2.62 3.62
C PHE A 21 -19.09 1.51 4.58
N GLU A 22 -19.86 1.18 5.61
CA GLU A 22 -19.57 0.04 6.50
C GLU A 22 -19.62 -1.31 5.75
N GLY A 23 -20.62 -1.48 4.88
CA GLY A 23 -20.75 -2.63 3.99
C GLY A 23 -19.54 -2.77 3.06
N PHE A 24 -19.10 -1.66 2.47
CA PHE A 24 -17.88 -1.59 1.66
C PHE A 24 -16.63 -2.02 2.46
N LEU A 25 -16.42 -1.49 3.68
CA LEU A 25 -15.26 -1.86 4.49
C LEU A 25 -15.25 -3.35 4.82
N THR A 26 -16.40 -3.90 5.22
CA THR A 26 -16.53 -5.31 5.60
C THR A 26 -16.31 -6.23 4.40
N SER A 27 -16.99 -5.97 3.28
CA SER A 27 -16.85 -6.76 2.05
C SER A 27 -15.47 -6.60 1.42
N GLY A 28 -14.84 -5.42 1.53
CA GLY A 28 -13.48 -5.16 1.09
C GLY A 28 -12.45 -5.98 1.86
N VAL A 29 -12.52 -5.99 3.20
CA VAL A 29 -11.66 -6.85 4.04
C VAL A 29 -11.88 -8.33 3.68
N GLU A 30 -13.13 -8.76 3.51
CA GLU A 30 -13.44 -10.13 3.13
C GLU A 30 -12.84 -10.50 1.76
N ALA A 31 -12.90 -9.58 0.79
CA ALA A 31 -12.41 -9.81 -0.56
C ALA A 31 -10.88 -9.88 -0.62
N LEU A 32 -10.18 -9.11 0.21
CA LEU A 32 -8.72 -9.10 0.30
C LEU A 32 -8.14 -10.20 1.22
N SER A 33 -8.89 -10.66 2.22
CA SER A 33 -8.42 -11.67 3.17
C SER A 33 -8.67 -13.13 2.73
N LYS A 34 -9.65 -13.37 1.83
CA LYS A 34 -9.99 -14.75 1.41
C LYS A 34 -9.24 -15.15 0.13
N GLN A 35 -8.37 -16.16 0.23
CA GLN A 35 -7.59 -16.70 -0.90
C GLN A 35 -8.39 -17.02 -2.16
N ALA A 36 -9.52 -17.69 -2.01
CA ALA A 36 -10.40 -18.02 -3.13
C ALA A 36 -10.90 -16.77 -3.87
N LYS A 37 -11.05 -15.65 -3.17
CA LYS A 37 -11.49 -14.38 -3.75
C LYS A 37 -10.31 -13.62 -4.34
N TYR A 38 -9.25 -13.34 -3.58
CA TYR A 38 -8.24 -12.40 -4.07
C TYR A 38 -7.41 -12.92 -5.25
N LYS A 39 -7.16 -14.24 -5.33
CA LYS A 39 -6.20 -14.82 -6.31
C LYS A 39 -6.63 -14.59 -7.75
N GLN A 40 -7.93 -14.75 -8.05
CA GLN A 40 -8.47 -14.50 -9.38
C GLN A 40 -8.28 -13.05 -9.85
N TYR A 41 -8.33 -12.07 -8.95
CA TYR A 41 -8.15 -10.67 -9.32
C TYR A 41 -6.67 -10.30 -9.51
N LEU A 42 -5.76 -10.91 -8.74
CA LEU A 42 -4.32 -10.80 -9.03
C LEU A 42 -3.98 -11.36 -10.42
N LEU A 43 -4.54 -12.54 -10.77
CA LEU A 43 -4.38 -13.14 -12.09
C LEU A 43 -4.98 -12.26 -13.21
N LYS A 44 -6.07 -11.56 -12.92
CA LYS A 44 -6.66 -10.60 -13.87
C LYS A 44 -5.80 -9.34 -14.04
N ILE A 45 -5.22 -8.80 -12.96
CA ILE A 45 -4.21 -7.73 -13.04
C ILE A 45 -3.02 -8.19 -13.90
N GLU A 46 -2.50 -9.39 -13.65
CA GLU A 46 -1.42 -9.98 -14.45
C GLU A 46 -1.79 -10.09 -15.92
N SER A 47 -2.99 -10.58 -16.24
CA SER A 47 -3.50 -10.67 -17.61
C SER A 47 -3.59 -9.29 -18.29
N ASP A 48 -4.14 -8.29 -17.60
CA ASP A 48 -4.24 -6.92 -18.11
C ASP A 48 -2.84 -6.32 -18.37
N LEU A 49 -1.88 -6.60 -17.49
CA LEU A 49 -0.48 -6.21 -17.66
C LEU A 49 0.15 -6.91 -18.87
N GLN A 50 0.03 -8.23 -18.98
CA GLN A 50 0.54 -8.99 -20.12
C GLN A 50 -0.04 -8.51 -21.45
N GLN A 51 -1.33 -8.17 -21.50
CA GLN A 51 -1.95 -7.60 -22.68
C GLN A 51 -1.39 -6.21 -23.00
N SER A 52 -1.22 -5.36 -21.99
CA SER A 52 -0.59 -4.05 -22.17
C SER A 52 0.85 -4.19 -22.67
N VAL A 53 1.63 -5.14 -22.14
CA VAL A 53 2.96 -5.48 -22.63
C VAL A 53 2.88 -5.85 -24.11
N LYS A 54 2.06 -6.83 -24.50
CA LYS A 54 1.92 -7.24 -25.91
C LYS A 54 1.59 -6.07 -26.84
N LEU A 55 0.71 -5.16 -26.42
CA LEU A 55 0.32 -3.98 -27.20
C LEU A 55 1.44 -2.93 -27.33
N HIS A 56 2.28 -2.77 -26.31
CA HIS A 56 3.41 -1.84 -26.36
C HIS A 56 4.61 -2.43 -27.12
N PHE A 57 4.61 -3.75 -27.33
CA PHE A 57 5.70 -4.52 -27.93
C PHE A 57 5.28 -5.16 -29.26
N LYS A 58 4.37 -4.49 -30.00
CA LYS A 58 3.94 -4.89 -31.35
C LYS A 58 5.18 -5.37 -32.12
N ASP A 59 5.11 -6.61 -32.61
CA ASP A 59 6.11 -7.31 -33.43
C ASP A 59 7.18 -8.15 -32.74
N LEU A 60 7.07 -8.37 -31.43
CA LEU A 60 7.95 -9.30 -30.71
C LEU A 60 7.16 -10.50 -30.17
N THR A 61 7.16 -11.61 -30.92
CA THR A 61 6.74 -12.95 -30.44
C THR A 61 7.76 -13.47 -29.42
N LEU A 62 7.85 -12.79 -28.28
CA LEU A 62 8.78 -13.13 -27.22
C LEU A 62 8.08 -13.96 -26.16
N LYS A 63 8.79 -14.99 -25.70
CA LYS A 63 8.41 -15.76 -24.52
C LYS A 63 8.44 -14.85 -23.28
N PRO A 64 7.67 -15.14 -22.22
CA PRO A 64 7.61 -14.29 -21.01
C PRO A 64 8.99 -13.95 -20.41
N VAL A 65 9.94 -14.89 -20.46
CA VAL A 65 11.33 -14.69 -19.98
C VAL A 65 12.08 -13.65 -20.82
N GLU A 66 11.87 -13.62 -22.14
CA GLU A 66 12.51 -12.66 -23.05
C GLU A 66 11.89 -11.26 -22.91
N GLN A 67 10.61 -11.18 -22.53
CA GLN A 67 9.95 -9.91 -22.19
C GLN A 67 10.54 -9.30 -20.90
N ILE A 68 10.88 -10.14 -19.92
CA ILE A 68 11.53 -9.75 -18.66
C ILE A 68 12.93 -9.16 -18.90
N GLU A 69 13.73 -9.73 -19.81
CA GLU A 69 15.05 -9.17 -20.17
C GLU A 69 14.94 -7.76 -20.79
N LEU A 70 13.94 -7.53 -21.65
CA LEU A 70 13.70 -6.22 -22.25
C LEU A 70 13.34 -5.14 -21.22
N TYR A 71 12.74 -5.51 -20.10
CA TYR A 71 12.49 -4.54 -19.03
C TYR A 71 13.69 -4.33 -18.10
N THR A 72 14.58 -5.33 -18.01
CA THR A 72 15.81 -5.25 -17.23
C THR A 72 16.82 -4.32 -17.91
N ASN A 73 16.91 -4.40 -19.25
CA ASN A 73 17.74 -3.54 -20.10
C ASN A 73 16.89 -2.92 -21.24
N PRO A 74 16.04 -1.93 -20.95
CA PRO A 74 15.17 -1.34 -21.95
C PRO A 74 15.97 -0.63 -23.05
N PRO A 75 15.75 -0.98 -24.33
CA PRO A 75 16.29 -0.22 -25.46
C PRO A 75 15.93 1.27 -25.37
N VAL A 76 16.72 2.13 -26.01
CA VAL A 76 16.38 3.56 -26.10
C VAL A 76 15.01 3.72 -26.77
N GLY A 77 14.07 4.38 -26.10
CA GLY A 77 12.67 4.51 -26.54
C GLY A 77 11.66 3.60 -25.85
N PHE A 78 12.10 2.68 -24.98
CA PHE A 78 11.20 1.76 -24.28
C PHE A 78 10.32 2.42 -23.21
N THR A 79 9.11 1.88 -23.05
CA THR A 79 8.21 2.28 -21.98
C THR A 79 8.72 1.72 -20.64
N LYS A 80 9.10 2.62 -19.73
CA LYS A 80 9.59 2.25 -18.40
C LYS A 80 8.57 1.35 -17.67
N PRO A 81 9.01 0.32 -16.90
CA PRO A 81 8.15 -0.55 -16.09
C PRO A 81 7.00 0.17 -15.34
N LYS A 82 7.33 1.30 -14.70
CA LYS A 82 6.37 2.15 -13.98
C LYS A 82 5.22 2.63 -14.88
N LYS A 83 5.52 3.04 -16.12
CA LYS A 83 4.51 3.56 -17.06
C LYS A 83 3.53 2.46 -17.48
N VAL A 84 3.97 1.21 -17.59
CA VAL A 84 3.09 0.08 -17.91
C VAL A 84 2.08 -0.14 -16.77
N LEU A 85 2.57 -0.24 -15.53
CA LEU A 85 1.71 -0.35 -14.34
C LEU A 85 0.75 0.84 -14.22
N ASP A 86 1.28 2.05 -14.35
CA ASP A 86 0.47 3.27 -14.30
C ASP A 86 -0.63 3.25 -15.36
N SER A 87 -0.32 2.94 -16.62
CA SER A 87 -1.30 2.92 -17.72
C SER A 87 -2.40 1.88 -17.49
N VAL A 88 -2.08 0.68 -17.03
CA VAL A 88 -3.08 -0.37 -16.76
C VAL A 88 -3.99 0.04 -15.61
N PHE A 89 -3.41 0.51 -14.51
CA PHE A 89 -4.19 0.93 -13.33
C PHE A 89 -5.10 2.13 -13.62
N ARG A 90 -4.63 3.04 -14.49
CA ARG A 90 -5.36 4.25 -14.86
C ARG A 90 -6.67 4.00 -15.56
N ILE A 91 -6.78 2.93 -16.35
CA ILE A 91 -7.99 2.62 -17.10
C ILE A 91 -9.16 2.42 -16.13
N LYS A 92 -8.98 1.58 -15.10
CA LYS A 92 -10.01 1.29 -14.09
C LYS A 92 -10.23 2.47 -13.14
N GLU A 93 -9.16 3.16 -12.75
CA GLU A 93 -9.25 4.38 -11.94
C GLU A 93 -10.13 5.44 -12.63
N GLN A 94 -9.94 5.66 -13.93
CA GLN A 94 -10.73 6.64 -14.69
C GLN A 94 -12.20 6.21 -14.86
N GLN A 95 -12.45 4.93 -15.08
CA GLN A 95 -13.82 4.38 -15.14
C GLN A 95 -14.59 4.66 -13.85
N GLU A 96 -13.91 4.59 -12.71
CA GLU A 96 -14.47 4.86 -11.39
C GLU A 96 -14.24 6.29 -10.88
N ARG A 97 -13.91 7.21 -11.81
CA ARG A 97 -13.78 8.67 -11.59
C ARG A 97 -12.70 9.10 -10.59
N PHE A 98 -11.68 8.28 -10.40
CA PHE A 98 -10.48 8.70 -9.66
C PHE A 98 -9.74 9.78 -10.43
N THR A 99 -9.20 10.75 -9.69
CA THR A 99 -8.37 11.80 -10.26
C THR A 99 -6.97 11.29 -10.54
N THR A 100 -6.11 12.16 -11.07
CA THR A 100 -4.78 11.75 -11.48
C THR A 100 -3.91 11.39 -10.27
N PRO A 101 -3.36 10.16 -10.18
CA PRO A 101 -2.36 9.83 -9.19
C PRO A 101 -1.28 10.89 -9.04
N LEU A 102 -1.15 11.34 -7.80
CA LEU A 102 -0.16 12.34 -7.43
C LEU A 102 1.13 11.62 -7.05
N THR A 103 2.24 12.06 -7.65
CA THR A 103 3.56 11.56 -7.24
C THR A 103 3.93 12.28 -5.94
N ILE A 104 3.95 11.54 -4.85
CA ILE A 104 4.34 12.04 -3.54
C ILE A 104 5.79 11.62 -3.30
N PHE A 105 6.57 12.54 -2.76
CA PHE A 105 7.94 12.29 -2.35
C PHE A 105 8.06 12.43 -0.83
N GLY A 106 8.62 11.41 -0.18
CA GLY A 106 8.79 11.44 1.28
C GLY A 106 7.52 11.04 2.00
N VAL A 107 7.56 11.14 3.33
CA VAL A 107 6.48 10.70 4.21
C VAL A 107 5.27 11.60 4.04
N LEU A 108 4.11 10.97 3.98
CA LEU A 108 2.85 11.66 3.85
C LEU A 108 2.32 12.01 5.24
N SER A 109 2.19 13.31 5.54
CA SER A 109 1.51 13.72 6.76
C SER A 109 0.04 13.31 6.68
N ARG A 110 -0.58 13.04 7.83
CA ARG A 110 -2.00 12.66 7.91
C ARG A 110 -2.93 13.67 7.21
N LYS A 111 -2.67 14.97 7.39
CA LYS A 111 -3.40 16.03 6.67
C LYS A 111 -3.27 15.88 5.16
N LYS A 112 -2.05 15.64 4.66
CA LYS A 112 -1.82 15.46 3.22
C LYS A 112 -2.45 14.18 2.70
N PHE A 113 -2.45 13.12 3.50
CA PHE A 113 -3.12 11.86 3.19
C PHE A 113 -4.65 12.02 3.07
N ALA A 114 -5.26 12.72 4.02
CA ALA A 114 -6.68 13.09 3.96
C ALA A 114 -6.99 13.97 2.73
N GLU A 115 -6.16 14.97 2.42
CA GLU A 115 -6.33 15.80 1.22
C GLU A 115 -6.27 15.00 -0.10
N LEU A 116 -5.46 13.94 -0.16
CA LEU A 116 -5.31 13.13 -1.37
C LEU A 116 -6.48 12.18 -1.56
N THR A 117 -6.90 11.53 -0.48
CA THR A 117 -8.05 10.62 -0.51
C THR A 117 -9.32 11.40 -0.82
N ASP A 118 -9.56 12.56 -0.20
CA ASP A 118 -10.70 13.45 -0.48
C ASP A 118 -10.77 13.92 -1.94
N ARG A 119 -9.60 14.12 -2.59
CA ARG A 119 -9.51 14.42 -4.03
C ARG A 119 -9.74 13.19 -4.91
N GLY A 120 -9.96 12.02 -4.35
CA GLY A 120 -10.03 10.77 -5.09
C GLY A 120 -8.75 10.45 -5.84
N ALA A 121 -7.59 10.84 -5.30
CA ALA A 121 -6.29 10.61 -5.92
C ALA A 121 -5.65 9.34 -5.32
N PRO A 122 -5.55 8.24 -6.09
CA PRO A 122 -4.66 7.13 -5.77
C PRO A 122 -3.24 7.66 -5.63
N PHE A 123 -2.45 7.05 -4.77
CA PHE A 123 -1.08 7.44 -4.58
C PHE A 123 -0.16 6.23 -4.56
N LYS A 124 1.11 6.55 -4.57
CA LYS A 124 2.21 5.61 -4.42
C LYS A 124 2.66 5.65 -2.97
N ASP A 125 3.05 4.50 -2.44
CA ASP A 125 3.45 4.40 -1.04
C ASP A 125 4.65 5.32 -0.75
N PRO A 126 4.49 6.29 0.18
CA PRO A 126 5.43 7.39 0.37
C PRO A 126 6.76 6.96 1.01
N THR A 127 6.80 5.76 1.56
CA THR A 127 7.90 5.15 2.29
C THR A 127 8.03 3.72 1.85
N ILE A 128 9.24 3.23 1.68
CA ILE A 128 9.50 1.81 1.45
C ILE A 128 10.12 1.34 2.75
N ASN A 129 9.32 0.75 3.63
CA ASN A 129 9.86 -0.41 4.29
C ASN A 129 9.99 -1.45 3.15
N PRO A 130 11.17 -2.03 2.87
CA PRO A 130 11.31 -3.03 1.81
C PRO A 130 10.37 -4.22 1.96
N GLU A 131 9.73 -4.36 3.12
CA GLU A 131 8.73 -5.39 3.38
C GLU A 131 7.36 -5.10 2.72
N HIS A 132 6.99 -3.85 2.43
CA HIS A 132 5.62 -3.49 1.99
C HIS A 132 5.50 -2.96 0.56
N GLY A 133 6.58 -2.88 -0.23
CA GLY A 133 6.54 -2.47 -1.64
C GLY A 133 6.14 -1.00 -1.91
N GLU A 134 6.30 -0.53 -3.14
CA GLU A 134 5.99 0.87 -3.52
C GLU A 134 4.51 1.08 -3.94
N LEU A 135 3.84 0.01 -4.34
CA LEU A 135 2.57 0.03 -5.05
C LEU A 135 1.51 -0.83 -4.39
N SER A 136 1.76 -1.33 -3.18
CA SER A 136 0.92 -2.34 -2.56
C SER A 136 -0.49 -1.80 -2.30
N HIS A 137 -0.62 -0.59 -1.74
CA HIS A 137 -1.95 -0.01 -1.54
C HIS A 137 -2.69 0.28 -2.86
N ARG A 138 -1.95 0.67 -3.90
CA ARG A 138 -2.55 0.88 -5.22
C ARG A 138 -2.99 -0.43 -5.85
N ILE A 139 -2.24 -1.52 -5.66
CA ILE A 139 -2.63 -2.86 -6.11
C ILE A 139 -3.87 -3.34 -5.34
N GLN A 140 -3.94 -3.16 -4.02
CA GLN A 140 -5.15 -3.48 -3.25
C GLN A 140 -6.36 -2.70 -3.77
N LEU A 141 -6.22 -1.40 -4.05
CA LEU A 141 -7.27 -0.60 -4.68
C LEU A 141 -7.69 -1.17 -6.04
N GLN A 142 -6.73 -1.55 -6.89
CA GLN A 142 -7.02 -2.17 -8.18
C GLN A 142 -7.78 -3.49 -8.05
N MET A 143 -7.47 -4.29 -7.02
CA MET A 143 -8.22 -5.50 -6.72
C MET A 143 -9.66 -5.16 -6.35
N LEU A 144 -9.90 -4.20 -5.45
CA LEU A 144 -11.25 -3.76 -5.09
C LEU A 144 -12.03 -3.20 -6.29
N LEU A 145 -11.37 -2.44 -7.17
CA LEU A 145 -11.97 -1.94 -8.42
C LEU A 145 -12.42 -3.09 -9.34
N GLN A 146 -11.68 -4.19 -9.38
CA GLN A 146 -12.07 -5.37 -10.15
C GLN A 146 -13.15 -6.21 -9.47
N MET A 147 -13.21 -6.16 -8.14
CA MET A 147 -14.20 -6.82 -7.28
C MET A 147 -15.47 -6.00 -7.11
N LYS A 148 -15.63 -4.83 -7.77
CA LYS A 148 -16.73 -3.89 -7.50
C LYS A 148 -18.12 -4.56 -7.40
N HIS A 149 -18.40 -5.54 -8.23
CA HIS A 149 -19.69 -6.25 -8.24
C HIS A 149 -19.88 -7.24 -7.08
N ASP A 150 -18.79 -7.66 -6.45
CA ASP A 150 -18.76 -8.56 -5.29
C ASP A 150 -18.67 -7.79 -3.96
N LEU A 151 -18.57 -6.46 -4.02
CA LEU A 151 -18.54 -5.56 -2.87
C LEU A 151 -19.94 -5.03 -2.57
N ASP A 152 -20.19 -4.75 -1.29
CA ASP A 152 -21.46 -4.18 -0.83
C ASP A 152 -21.50 -2.66 -1.09
N ILE A 153 -21.55 -2.32 -2.37
CA ILE A 153 -21.61 -0.94 -2.88
C ILE A 153 -22.67 -0.85 -3.98
N PRO A 154 -23.48 0.22 -4.01
CA PRO A 154 -24.42 0.44 -5.10
C PRO A 154 -23.69 0.57 -6.44
N HIS A 155 -24.17 -0.13 -7.47
CA HIS A 155 -23.49 -0.17 -8.78
C HIS A 155 -23.43 1.18 -9.50
N ASP A 156 -24.40 2.07 -9.22
CA ASP A 156 -24.50 3.42 -9.76
C ASP A 156 -23.58 4.43 -9.05
N ILE A 157 -23.03 4.05 -7.90
CA ILE A 157 -22.07 4.86 -7.16
C ILE A 157 -20.64 4.52 -7.63
N PRO A 158 -19.84 5.53 -8.06
CA PRO A 158 -18.44 5.33 -8.37
C PRO A 158 -17.63 4.92 -7.13
N MET A 159 -16.69 3.99 -7.28
CA MET A 159 -15.82 3.53 -6.20
C MET A 159 -15.04 4.68 -5.52
N VAL A 160 -14.73 5.76 -6.26
CA VAL A 160 -14.04 6.92 -5.69
C VAL A 160 -14.80 7.54 -4.52
N GLU A 161 -16.14 7.48 -4.50
CA GLU A 161 -16.95 8.03 -3.41
C GLU A 161 -16.81 7.21 -2.11
N HIS A 162 -16.49 5.91 -2.21
CA HIS A 162 -16.15 5.07 -1.06
C HIS A 162 -14.67 5.19 -0.67
N TYR A 163 -13.79 5.53 -1.61
CA TYR A 163 -12.38 5.76 -1.33
C TYR A 163 -12.10 7.05 -0.57
N LYS A 164 -12.78 8.16 -0.93
CA LYS A 164 -12.60 9.49 -0.32
C LYS A 164 -12.65 9.49 1.22
N PRO A 165 -13.65 8.88 1.88
CA PRO A 165 -13.76 8.93 3.33
C PRO A 165 -12.76 8.03 4.07
N LEU A 166 -11.94 7.22 3.39
CA LEU A 166 -11.06 6.24 4.06
C LEU A 166 -10.08 6.85 5.06
N ALA A 167 -9.48 8.00 4.74
CA ALA A 167 -8.48 8.65 5.59
C ALA A 167 -9.08 9.56 6.69
N SER A 168 -10.38 9.87 6.60
CA SER A 168 -11.07 10.79 7.52
C SER A 168 -12.07 10.08 8.43
N SER A 169 -12.54 8.90 8.05
CA SER A 169 -13.46 8.09 8.85
C SER A 169 -12.70 7.39 9.96
N VAL A 170 -13.02 7.75 11.21
CA VAL A 170 -12.39 7.21 12.41
C VAL A 170 -13.01 5.86 12.76
N ILE A 171 -12.17 4.91 13.17
CA ILE A 171 -12.58 3.65 13.78
C ILE A 171 -12.28 3.72 15.26
N GLU A 172 -13.33 3.55 16.07
CA GLU A 172 -13.18 3.39 17.50
C GLU A 172 -12.60 2.00 17.77
N VAL A 173 -11.35 2.00 18.20
CA VAL A 173 -10.70 0.84 18.81
C VAL A 173 -10.42 1.17 20.25
N ASP A 174 -10.39 0.16 21.13
CA ASP A 174 -9.78 0.33 22.44
C ASP A 174 -8.27 0.54 22.21
N PRO A 175 -7.75 1.77 22.39
CA PRO A 175 -6.42 2.12 21.90
C PRO A 175 -5.29 1.47 22.71
N GLY A 176 -5.60 0.86 23.86
CA GLY A 176 -4.56 0.53 24.84
C GLY A 176 -3.61 1.72 25.09
N ASP A 177 -2.42 1.44 25.60
CA ASP A 177 -1.44 2.50 25.88
C ASP A 177 -0.60 2.93 24.65
N ARG A 178 -0.81 2.34 23.46
CA ARG A 178 0.11 2.45 22.31
C ARG A 178 -0.38 3.24 21.12
N TRP A 179 -1.67 3.56 21.04
CA TRP A 179 -2.24 4.23 19.87
C TRP A 179 -2.74 5.61 20.26
N ALA A 180 -1.82 6.59 20.28
CA ALA A 180 -2.16 7.99 20.56
C ALA A 180 -2.90 8.67 19.38
N ASP A 181 -2.85 8.07 18.19
CA ASP A 181 -3.37 8.65 16.96
C ASP A 181 -4.72 8.05 16.56
N VAL A 182 -5.45 8.80 15.76
CA VAL A 182 -6.79 8.40 15.31
C VAL A 182 -6.68 7.30 14.26
N ILE A 183 -7.19 6.11 14.60
CA ILE A 183 -7.27 4.98 13.69
C ILE A 183 -8.36 5.23 12.66
N THR A 184 -8.05 5.00 11.39
CA THR A 184 -8.96 5.32 10.28
C THR A 184 -9.46 4.06 9.56
N ALA A 185 -10.49 4.23 8.74
CA ALA A 185 -10.99 3.19 7.86
C ALA A 185 -9.91 2.67 6.87
N TRP A 186 -8.93 3.51 6.52
CA TRP A 186 -7.76 3.08 5.77
C TRP A 186 -6.94 2.01 6.53
N ASP A 187 -6.63 2.26 7.81
CA ASP A 187 -5.84 1.33 8.63
C ASP A 187 -6.53 -0.04 8.76
N PHE A 188 -7.86 -0.04 8.79
CA PHE A 188 -8.66 -1.26 8.85
C PHE A 188 -8.72 -2.04 7.53
N LEU A 189 -8.78 -1.34 6.39
CA LEU A 189 -8.97 -1.98 5.08
C LEU A 189 -7.65 -2.36 4.40
N PHE A 190 -6.65 -1.48 4.45
CA PHE A 190 -5.48 -1.52 3.57
C PHE A 190 -4.13 -1.61 4.30
N ASP A 191 -4.05 -1.19 5.57
CA ASP A 191 -2.79 -1.06 6.33
C ASP A 191 -2.82 -1.89 7.63
N ARG A 192 -3.24 -3.15 7.50
CA ARG A 192 -3.19 -4.14 8.59
C ARG A 192 -1.79 -4.72 8.74
N ASN A 193 -1.41 -5.11 9.95
CA ASN A 193 -0.09 -5.69 10.18
C ASN A 193 0.00 -7.11 9.65
N LYS A 194 1.16 -7.43 9.09
CA LYS A 194 1.56 -8.81 8.77
C LYS A 194 1.57 -9.72 10.00
N VAL A 195 1.33 -11.02 9.77
CA VAL A 195 1.45 -12.08 10.78
C VAL A 195 2.82 -12.03 11.45
N GLY A 196 2.83 -11.96 12.79
CA GLY A 196 4.06 -11.91 13.58
C GLY A 196 4.69 -10.53 13.71
N GLN A 197 4.09 -9.49 13.11
CA GLN A 197 4.45 -8.08 13.30
C GLN A 197 3.34 -7.32 14.02
N ASP A 198 2.81 -7.94 15.07
CA ASP A 198 1.63 -7.42 15.76
C ASP A 198 1.87 -6.00 16.32
N PHE A 199 0.89 -5.14 16.10
CA PHE A 199 0.86 -3.76 16.59
C PHE A 199 2.01 -2.87 16.07
N THR A 200 2.37 -3.05 14.80
CA THR A 200 3.42 -2.27 14.13
C THR A 200 2.83 -1.03 13.46
N ASN A 201 2.00 -1.16 12.44
CA ASN A 201 1.44 -0.04 11.70
C ASN A 201 0.06 0.39 12.21
N SER A 202 -0.75 -0.54 12.69
CA SER A 202 -2.12 -0.31 13.15
C SER A 202 -2.52 -1.27 14.30
N PRO A 203 -3.68 -1.10 14.97
CA PRO A 203 -4.17 -2.09 15.93
C PRO A 203 -4.66 -3.40 15.28
N PHE A 204 -4.74 -3.45 13.95
CA PHE A 204 -5.34 -4.56 13.21
C PHE A 204 -4.25 -5.52 12.73
N ASN A 205 -4.22 -6.72 13.29
CA ASN A 205 -3.28 -7.76 12.87
C ASN A 205 -3.96 -8.72 11.88
N THR A 206 -3.19 -9.18 10.89
CA THR A 206 -3.58 -10.33 10.06
C THR A 206 -3.27 -11.63 10.79
N VAL A 207 -4.05 -12.67 10.51
CA VAL A 207 -3.83 -14.03 11.06
C VAL A 207 -3.31 -15.01 10.02
N ASP A 208 -3.43 -14.65 8.74
CA ASP A 208 -3.03 -15.44 7.59
C ASP A 208 -1.95 -14.66 6.81
N PRO A 209 -0.79 -15.27 6.48
CA PRO A 209 0.22 -14.67 5.60
C PRO A 209 -0.29 -14.28 4.21
N LEU A 210 -1.46 -14.81 3.83
CA LEU A 210 -2.15 -14.52 2.59
C LEU A 210 -3.31 -13.54 2.77
N ASP A 211 -3.50 -12.96 3.95
CA ASP A 211 -4.44 -11.85 4.14
C ASP A 211 -3.87 -10.57 3.53
N LEU A 212 -4.36 -10.22 2.34
CA LEU A 212 -3.83 -9.12 1.53
C LEU A 212 -4.34 -7.75 1.95
N THR A 213 -5.06 -7.66 3.08
CA THR A 213 -5.30 -6.39 3.78
C THR A 213 -4.03 -5.84 4.44
N SER A 214 -2.99 -6.67 4.59
CA SER A 214 -1.63 -6.22 4.88
C SER A 214 -0.86 -5.95 3.57
N PRO A 215 -0.26 -4.76 3.39
CA PRO A 215 0.54 -4.45 2.22
C PRO A 215 1.83 -5.29 2.17
N GLU A 216 2.40 -5.67 3.32
CA GLU A 216 3.54 -6.59 3.40
C GLU A 216 3.18 -8.01 2.95
N ASN A 217 2.04 -8.54 3.38
CA ASN A 217 1.55 -9.84 2.94
C ASN A 217 1.31 -9.85 1.42
N LEU A 218 0.66 -8.80 0.89
CA LEU A 218 0.46 -8.64 -0.55
C LEU A 218 1.77 -8.63 -1.32
N HIS A 219 2.73 -7.84 -0.84
CA HIS A 219 4.03 -7.74 -1.48
C HIS A 219 4.77 -9.08 -1.51
N GLU A 220 4.80 -9.80 -0.38
CA GLU A 220 5.40 -11.14 -0.30
C GLU A 220 4.65 -12.18 -1.14
N ALA A 221 3.31 -12.12 -1.16
CA ALA A 221 2.49 -12.99 -1.97
C ALA A 221 2.84 -12.84 -3.46
N ILE A 222 2.98 -11.61 -3.95
CA ILE A 222 3.32 -11.37 -5.37
C ILE A 222 4.77 -11.76 -5.69
N THR A 223 5.73 -11.30 -4.87
CA THR A 223 7.17 -11.41 -5.19
C THR A 223 7.79 -12.75 -4.83
N LYS A 224 7.18 -13.53 -3.93
CA LYS A 224 7.72 -14.83 -3.51
C LYS A 224 6.77 -15.98 -3.80
N LEU A 225 5.54 -15.93 -3.29
CA LEU A 225 4.64 -17.09 -3.28
C LEU A 225 4.00 -17.36 -4.65
N LEU A 226 3.53 -16.31 -5.31
CA LEU A 226 2.81 -16.36 -6.59
C LEU A 226 3.67 -15.89 -7.76
N LYS A 227 4.99 -15.76 -7.57
CA LYS A 227 5.93 -15.22 -8.58
C LYS A 227 5.81 -15.92 -9.95
N ASN A 228 5.60 -17.23 -9.95
CA ASN A 228 5.47 -18.01 -11.18
C ASN A 228 4.09 -17.82 -11.86
N GLU A 229 3.06 -17.47 -11.09
CA GLU A 229 1.70 -17.21 -11.59
C GLU A 229 1.49 -15.75 -11.99
N LEU A 230 2.27 -14.83 -11.38
CA LEU A 230 2.23 -13.38 -11.59
C LEU A 230 3.60 -12.85 -12.10
N PRO A 231 4.19 -13.45 -13.17
CA PRO A 231 5.56 -13.18 -13.55
C PRO A 231 5.81 -11.72 -13.97
N VAL A 232 4.88 -11.09 -14.68
CA VAL A 232 5.03 -9.69 -15.10
C VAL A 232 4.87 -8.76 -13.92
N LEU A 233 3.81 -8.93 -13.12
CA LEU A 233 3.57 -8.10 -11.94
C LEU A 233 4.73 -8.21 -10.93
N SER A 234 5.17 -9.42 -10.61
CA SER A 234 6.32 -9.67 -9.72
C SER A 234 7.56 -8.98 -10.25
N PHE A 235 7.89 -9.15 -11.53
CA PHE A 235 9.06 -8.54 -12.12
C PHE A 235 9.00 -7.00 -12.09
N LEU A 236 7.85 -6.41 -12.42
CA LEU A 236 7.68 -4.96 -12.43
C LEU A 236 7.83 -4.38 -11.02
N ILE A 237 7.30 -5.05 -9.99
CA ILE A 237 7.45 -4.66 -8.58
C ILE A 237 8.92 -4.77 -8.16
N GLU A 238 9.56 -5.93 -8.33
CA GLU A 238 10.97 -6.15 -7.95
C GLU A 238 11.90 -5.10 -8.59
N THR A 239 11.66 -4.77 -9.86
CA THR A 239 12.44 -3.74 -10.57
C THR A 239 12.32 -2.36 -9.94
N ARG A 240 11.13 -2.00 -9.42
CA ARG A 240 10.93 -0.73 -8.71
C ARG A 240 11.69 -0.71 -7.39
N GLU A 241 11.71 -1.81 -6.66
CA GLU A 241 12.45 -1.95 -5.41
C GLU A 241 13.96 -1.87 -5.64
N GLN A 242 14.49 -2.61 -6.61
CA GLN A 242 15.91 -2.58 -6.95
C GLN A 242 16.37 -1.19 -7.41
N LYS A 243 15.51 -0.45 -8.11
CA LYS A 243 15.79 0.96 -8.42
C LYS A 243 15.92 1.80 -7.15
N ARG A 244 15.06 1.58 -6.15
CA ARG A 244 15.03 2.34 -4.91
C ARG A 244 16.19 2.02 -3.98
N LEU A 245 16.56 0.74 -3.89
CA LEU A 245 17.77 0.31 -3.20
C LEU A 245 19.02 0.96 -3.81
N ARG A 246 19.12 0.98 -5.16
CA ARG A 246 20.22 1.67 -5.87
C ARG A 246 20.25 3.18 -5.69
N GLU A 247 19.08 3.83 -5.52
CA GLU A 247 18.97 5.27 -5.25
C GLU A 247 19.43 5.65 -3.82
N GLY A 248 19.84 4.68 -2.99
CA GLY A 248 20.55 4.96 -1.74
C GLY A 248 19.70 5.73 -0.75
N PHE A 249 18.51 5.22 -0.41
CA PHE A 249 17.79 5.67 0.79
C PHE A 249 18.62 5.29 2.04
N THR A 250 19.63 6.10 2.35
CA THR A 250 20.49 5.93 3.51
C THR A 250 19.86 6.57 4.75
N ALA A 251 20.14 6.00 5.93
CA ALA A 251 19.64 6.45 7.23
C ALA A 251 20.02 7.90 7.60
N SER A 252 20.98 8.50 6.89
CA SER A 252 21.44 9.88 7.09
C SER A 252 20.65 10.94 6.30
N THR A 253 19.65 10.54 5.53
CA THR A 253 18.86 11.50 4.75
C THR A 253 17.79 12.15 5.62
N LYS A 254 17.54 13.47 5.44
CA LYS A 254 16.40 14.20 6.03
C LYS A 254 15.06 13.46 5.89
N LYS A 255 14.98 12.63 4.85
CA LYS A 255 13.85 11.75 4.57
C LYS A 255 13.66 10.64 5.61
N TYR A 256 14.73 10.02 6.08
CA TYR A 256 14.71 8.98 7.12
C TYR A 256 14.26 9.55 8.47
N GLN A 257 14.77 10.73 8.82
CA GLN A 257 14.32 11.47 10.01
C GLN A 257 12.83 11.82 9.94
N ASN A 258 12.31 12.19 8.76
CA ASN A 258 10.87 12.40 8.59
C ASN A 258 10.05 11.11 8.78
N VAL A 259 10.58 9.94 8.38
CA VAL A 259 9.91 8.63 8.59
C VAL A 259 9.86 8.32 10.08
N ALA A 260 10.99 8.44 10.76
CA ALA A 260 11.07 8.20 12.19
C ALA A 260 10.18 9.19 12.97
N ASN A 261 10.15 10.47 12.58
CA ASN A 261 9.21 11.46 13.14
C ASN A 261 7.74 11.10 12.89
N HIS A 262 7.40 10.57 11.72
CA HIS A 262 6.04 10.13 11.46
C HIS A 262 5.63 8.94 12.31
N ILE A 263 6.49 7.92 12.44
CA ILE A 263 6.23 6.77 13.31
C ILE A 263 6.08 7.23 14.77
N ALA A 264 6.96 8.13 15.23
CA ALA A 264 6.88 8.73 16.56
C ALA A 264 5.54 9.43 16.80
N MET A 265 5.13 10.29 15.87
CA MET A 265 3.82 10.95 15.93
C MET A 265 2.66 9.95 15.88
N LYS A 266 2.73 8.91 15.04
CA LYS A 266 1.66 7.91 14.87
C LYS A 266 1.47 7.06 16.12
N TRP A 267 2.56 6.68 16.77
CA TRP A 267 2.52 5.76 17.93
C TRP A 267 2.33 6.52 19.24
N TYR A 268 3.07 7.61 19.43
CA TYR A 268 3.18 8.28 20.73
C TYR A 268 2.56 9.67 20.74
N GLY A 269 2.09 10.18 19.59
CA GLY A 269 1.49 11.52 19.50
C GLY A 269 2.48 12.67 19.66
N VAL A 270 3.79 12.40 19.73
CA VAL A 270 4.85 13.39 19.96
C VAL A 270 5.98 13.25 18.94
N PRO A 271 6.75 14.33 18.66
CA PRO A 271 7.92 14.27 17.80
C PRO A 271 8.95 13.25 18.30
N LEU A 272 9.72 12.68 17.36
CA LEU A 272 10.75 11.68 17.66
C LEU A 272 11.76 12.22 18.66
N GLU A 273 12.13 13.50 18.59
CA GLU A 273 13.13 14.10 19.48
C GLU A 273 12.69 14.12 20.95
N GLU A 274 11.38 14.12 21.19
CA GLU A 274 10.76 14.10 22.52
C GLU A 274 10.62 12.69 23.09
N LEU A 275 10.86 11.64 22.29
CA LEU A 275 10.81 10.26 22.75
C LEU A 275 12.05 9.85 23.54
N PRO A 276 11.91 8.94 24.53
CA PRO A 276 13.04 8.29 25.17
C PRO A 276 13.97 7.62 24.15
N GLN A 277 15.27 7.60 24.45
CA GLN A 277 16.28 7.04 23.54
C GLN A 277 15.97 5.60 23.12
N SER A 278 15.44 4.77 24.02
CA SER A 278 15.04 3.39 23.74
C SER A 278 13.97 3.30 22.65
N GLU A 279 12.95 4.16 22.70
CA GLU A 279 11.87 4.20 21.71
C GLU A 279 12.35 4.78 20.38
N ARG A 280 13.20 5.82 20.41
CA ARG A 280 13.85 6.34 19.20
C ARG A 280 14.67 5.26 18.50
N SER A 281 15.50 4.55 19.27
CA SER A 281 16.33 3.45 18.76
C SER A 281 15.48 2.31 18.20
N ARG A 282 14.34 1.99 18.81
CA ARG A 282 13.40 0.99 18.31
C ARG A 282 12.78 1.41 16.97
N ILE A 283 12.28 2.65 16.88
CA ILE A 283 11.76 3.21 15.61
C ILE A 283 12.83 3.14 14.52
N TYR A 284 14.06 3.53 14.83
CA TYR A 284 15.16 3.44 13.87
C TYR A 284 15.52 2.00 13.49
N GLN A 285 15.50 1.05 14.43
CA GLN A 285 15.72 -0.36 14.14
C GLN A 285 14.64 -0.94 13.22
N MET A 286 13.38 -0.55 13.41
CA MET A 286 12.29 -0.96 12.54
C MET A 286 12.46 -0.46 11.12
N ILE A 287 12.83 0.81 10.96
CA ILE A 287 13.14 1.35 9.62
C ILE A 287 14.42 0.70 9.07
N GLY A 288 15.38 0.36 9.95
CA GLY A 288 16.70 -0.18 9.64
C GLY A 288 16.77 -1.66 9.26
N ASN A 289 15.80 -2.49 9.63
CA ASN A 289 15.70 -3.90 9.21
C ASN A 289 15.38 -4.06 7.70
N GLY A 290 15.32 -2.94 6.98
CA GLY A 290 15.36 -2.80 5.53
C GLY A 290 16.63 -2.18 4.89
N VAL A 291 17.75 -2.09 5.64
CA VAL A 291 19.14 -1.63 5.29
C VAL A 291 19.24 -0.18 4.77
N ILE A 292 19.82 0.80 5.50
CA ILE A 292 21.27 0.95 5.77
C ILE A 292 21.57 1.44 7.20
N LEU A 293 22.68 0.88 7.69
CA LEU A 293 23.41 1.02 8.94
C LEU A 293 23.78 2.46 9.39
N ASP A 294 23.89 2.58 10.71
CA ASP A 294 24.47 3.67 11.49
C ASP A 294 25.86 4.09 10.96
N PRO A 295 26.08 5.38 10.61
CA PRO A 295 27.39 5.87 10.15
C PRO A 295 28.47 5.98 11.26
N ASN A 296 28.15 5.68 12.53
CA ASN A 296 29.07 5.89 13.66
C ASN A 296 29.63 4.61 14.32
N VAL A 297 29.41 3.43 13.75
CA VAL A 297 30.05 2.20 14.25
C VAL A 297 31.47 2.08 13.69
N LYS A 298 32.48 2.42 14.50
CA LYS A 298 33.89 2.10 14.22
C LYS A 298 34.14 0.60 14.47
N LEU A 299 34.49 -0.14 13.42
CA LEU A 299 35.05 -1.49 13.57
C LEU A 299 36.52 -1.38 13.99
N GLY A 300 36.82 -1.86 15.20
CA GLY A 300 38.18 -2.10 15.65
C GLY A 300 38.77 -3.32 14.92
N ILE A 301 39.99 -3.16 14.42
CA ILE A 301 40.74 -4.23 13.76
C ILE A 301 41.29 -5.14 14.86
N GLY A 302 40.85 -6.40 14.86
CA GLY A 302 41.53 -7.47 15.56
C GLY A 302 42.66 -8.02 14.70
N SER A 303 43.88 -7.74 15.13
CA SER A 303 45.07 -8.58 14.99
C SER A 303 45.86 -8.48 16.28
#